data_AF-A0A3L7ZZ44-F1
#
_entry.id   AF-A0A3L7ZZ44-F1
#
_cell.length_a   1.000
_cell.length_b   1.000
_cell.length_c   1.000
_cell.angle_alpha   90.00
_cell.angle_beta   90.00
_cell.angle_gamma   90.00
#
_symmetry.space_group_name_H-M   'P 1'
#
loop_
_entity.id
_entity.type
_entity.pdbx_description
1 polymer ?
#
loop_
_entity_poly.entity_id
_entity_poly.type
_entity_poly.pdbx_seq_one_letter_code
_entity_poly.pdbx_strand_id
1 'polypeptide(L)'
;MNDSITLDDRLETARALRKQGYNCSQCVFMAFNDVHGLSSDDAFRIIGGLGGGVGGQHHVCGTVSAMSTVLSSIYYDTPGKKIAAYGAIKDCCGRFGDINGSIICAELLADTPRRKPCMAYIEDSITILHKHLTECGGC
;
A
#
# COMPACT_ATOMS: atom_id res chain seq x y z
N MET A 1 -9.08 -15.91 3.25
CA MET A 1 -8.29 -14.87 3.94
C MET A 1 -8.30 -15.23 5.42
N ASN A 2 -7.26 -14.87 6.17
CA ASN A 2 -7.29 -15.11 7.61
C ASN A 2 -8.20 -14.04 8.22
N ASP A 3 -9.44 -14.40 8.54
CA ASP A 3 -10.47 -13.49 9.08
C ASP A 3 -10.14 -12.95 10.50
N SER A 4 -8.89 -13.14 10.96
CA SER A 4 -8.41 -12.79 12.29
C SER A 4 -7.62 -11.48 12.37
N ILE A 5 -7.13 -10.92 11.24
CA ILE A 5 -6.30 -9.72 11.26
C ILE A 5 -7.16 -8.46 11.07
N THR A 6 -7.23 -7.63 12.12
CA THR A 6 -8.00 -6.38 12.12
C THR A 6 -7.26 -5.24 11.42
N LEU A 7 -7.94 -4.11 11.19
CA LEU A 7 -7.30 -2.89 10.72
C LEU A 7 -6.20 -2.44 11.69
N ASP A 8 -6.50 -2.44 12.99
CA ASP A 8 -5.57 -1.98 14.03
C ASP A 8 -4.30 -2.81 14.07
N ASP A 9 -4.39 -4.14 13.89
CA ASP A 9 -3.22 -5.03 13.81
C ASP A 9 -2.29 -4.65 12.64
N ARG A 10 -2.87 -4.28 11.49
CA ARG A 10 -2.09 -3.85 10.32
C ARG A 10 -1.43 -2.49 10.54
N LEU A 11 -2.15 -1.55 11.17
CA LEU A 11 -1.61 -0.24 11.51
C LEU A 11 -0.47 -0.35 12.54
N GLU A 12 -0.62 -1.17 13.57
CA GLU A 12 0.44 -1.44 14.55
C GLU A 12 1.66 -2.11 13.92
N THR A 13 1.44 -3.08 13.04
CA THR A 13 2.52 -3.72 12.26
C THR A 13 3.30 -2.69 11.46
N ALA A 14 2.62 -1.81 10.73
CA ALA A 14 3.27 -0.78 9.93
C ALA A 14 4.03 0.25 10.78
N ARG A 15 3.49 0.65 11.94
CA ARG A 15 4.19 1.52 12.90
C ARG A 15 5.44 0.86 13.45
N ALA A 16 5.36 -0.43 13.80
CA ALA A 16 6.51 -1.20 14.29
C ALA A 16 7.60 -1.33 13.22
N LEU A 17 7.22 -1.61 11.96
CA LEU A 17 8.16 -1.66 10.83
C LEU A 17 8.81 -0.29 10.60
N ARG A 18 8.05 0.80 10.64
CA ARG A 18 8.62 2.14 10.47
C ARG A 18 9.68 2.46 11.52
N LYS A 19 9.42 2.10 12.78
CA LYS A 19 10.37 2.28 13.90
C LYS A 19 11.67 1.50 13.70
N GLN A 20 11.61 0.38 12.99
CA GLN A 20 12.78 -0.44 12.63
C GLN A 20 13.57 0.11 11.42
N GLY A 21 13.11 1.19 10.79
CA GLY A 21 13.80 1.84 9.67
C GLY A 21 13.32 1.38 8.29
N TYR A 22 12.31 0.50 8.21
CA TYR A 22 11.70 0.15 6.94
C TYR A 22 11.03 1.38 6.30
N ASN A 23 11.07 1.43 4.96
CA ASN A 23 10.54 2.55 4.20
C ASN A 23 9.02 2.45 4.00
N CYS A 24 8.43 3.45 3.35
CA CYS A 24 6.98 3.54 3.22
C CYS A 24 6.33 2.42 2.39
N SER A 25 6.97 1.93 1.32
CA SER A 25 6.42 0.81 0.55
C SER A 25 6.51 -0.50 1.33
N GLN A 26 7.61 -0.72 2.06
CA GLN A 26 7.80 -1.87 2.93
C GLN A 26 6.76 -1.92 4.05
N CYS A 27 6.52 -0.79 4.73
CA CYS A 27 5.54 -0.72 5.82
C CYS A 27 4.13 -1.14 5.37
N VAL A 28 3.70 -0.70 4.18
CA VAL A 28 2.38 -1.07 3.64
C VAL A 28 2.38 -2.52 3.18
N PHE A 29 3.32 -2.93 2.31
CA PHE A 29 3.29 -4.26 1.71
C PHE A 29 3.40 -5.38 2.76
N MET A 30 4.33 -5.25 3.70
CA MET A 30 4.56 -6.26 4.74
C MET A 30 3.43 -6.33 5.77
N ALA A 31 2.65 -5.26 5.96
CA ALA A 31 1.43 -5.30 6.77
C ALA A 31 0.32 -6.18 6.14
N PHE A 32 0.52 -6.67 4.90
CA PHE A 32 -0.35 -7.59 4.18
C PHE A 32 0.34 -8.91 3.80
N ASN A 33 1.38 -9.33 4.55
CA ASN A 33 2.05 -10.63 4.34
C ASN A 33 1.09 -11.82 4.36
N ASP A 34 0.03 -11.75 5.17
CA ASP A 34 -1.04 -12.76 5.25
C ASP A 34 -1.89 -12.87 3.98
N VAL A 35 -1.85 -11.86 3.11
CA VAL A 35 -2.65 -11.78 1.88
C VAL A 35 -1.90 -12.32 0.68
N HIS A 36 -0.63 -11.94 0.51
CA HIS A 36 0.15 -12.31 -0.67
C HIS A 36 1.02 -13.56 -0.47
N GLY A 37 1.15 -14.06 0.76
CA GLY A 37 1.80 -15.34 1.05
C GLY A 37 3.32 -15.39 0.80
N LEU A 38 3.97 -14.23 0.65
CA LEU A 38 5.43 -14.17 0.56
C LEU A 38 6.03 -14.23 1.96
N SER A 39 7.25 -14.77 2.06
CA SER A 39 8.03 -14.64 3.29
C SER A 39 8.29 -13.15 3.58
N SER A 40 8.41 -12.79 4.86
CA SER A 40 8.77 -11.41 5.23
C SER A 40 10.08 -10.97 4.59
N ASP A 41 11.04 -11.90 4.43
CA ASP A 41 12.35 -11.66 3.83
C ASP A 41 12.25 -11.32 2.35
N ASP A 42 11.47 -12.09 1.58
CA ASP A 42 11.23 -11.81 0.18
C ASP A 42 10.44 -10.50 0.01
N ALA A 43 9.41 -10.32 0.84
CA ALA A 43 8.55 -9.14 0.79
C ALA A 43 9.34 -7.85 0.99
N PHE A 44 10.21 -7.75 2.01
CA PHE A 44 10.98 -6.53 2.26
C PHE A 44 12.00 -6.26 1.16
N ARG A 45 12.63 -7.30 0.60
CA ARG A 45 13.65 -7.17 -0.44
C ARG A 45 13.05 -6.71 -1.76
N ILE A 46 11.94 -7.31 -2.17
CA ILE A 46 11.28 -7.02 -3.45
C ILE A 46 10.68 -5.61 -3.45
N ILE A 47 10.00 -5.23 -2.37
CA ILE A 47 9.27 -3.96 -2.33
C ILE A 47 10.15 -2.76 -1.94
N GLY A 48 11.36 -3.02 -1.41
CA GLY A 48 12.25 -2.00 -0.86
C GLY A 48 12.60 -0.89 -1.87
N GLY A 49 12.76 -1.23 -3.15
CA GLY A 49 13.11 -0.26 -4.19
C GLY A 49 12.04 0.80 -4.48
N LEU A 50 10.79 0.60 -4.04
CA LEU A 50 9.68 1.52 -4.31
C LEU A 50 9.59 2.67 -3.29
N GLY A 51 10.35 2.60 -2.20
CA GLY A 51 10.41 3.64 -1.17
C GLY A 51 10.84 4.99 -1.72
N GLY A 52 10.29 6.07 -1.16
CA GLY A 52 10.55 7.44 -1.63
C GLY A 52 9.97 7.74 -3.02
N GLY A 53 9.10 6.86 -3.53
CA GLY A 53 8.53 6.96 -4.87
C GLY A 53 9.55 6.59 -5.93
N VAL A 54 9.96 5.32 -5.85
CA VAL A 54 11.00 4.60 -6.61
C VAL A 54 12.41 5.14 -6.33
N GLY A 55 13.03 4.60 -5.29
CA GLY A 55 14.42 4.89 -4.94
C GLY A 55 14.68 6.34 -4.53
N GLY A 56 13.67 7.07 -4.06
CA GLY A 56 13.81 8.47 -3.65
C GLY A 56 13.75 9.49 -4.80
N GLN A 57 13.25 9.10 -5.97
CA GLN A 57 13.07 10.02 -7.11
C GLN A 57 11.79 10.86 -7.03
N HIS A 58 10.97 10.64 -6.00
CA HIS A 58 9.75 11.39 -5.75
C HIS A 58 8.68 11.29 -6.86
N HIS A 59 8.65 10.18 -7.59
CA HIS A 59 7.59 9.85 -8.56
C HIS A 59 6.35 9.29 -7.85
N VAL A 60 5.69 8.26 -8.40
CA VAL A 60 4.52 7.63 -7.79
C VAL A 60 4.84 7.20 -6.36
N CYS A 61 3.99 7.58 -5.39
CA CYS A 61 4.18 7.32 -3.97
C CYS A 61 4.45 5.83 -3.69
N GLY A 62 5.41 5.55 -2.80
CA GLY A 62 5.79 4.18 -2.44
C GLY A 62 4.65 3.40 -1.79
N THR A 63 3.78 4.04 -1.01
CA THR A 63 2.61 3.39 -0.38
C THR A 63 1.55 3.01 -1.42
N VAL A 64 1.33 3.88 -2.42
CA VAL A 64 0.43 3.64 -3.56
C VAL A 64 0.97 2.48 -4.42
N SER A 65 2.28 2.45 -4.65
CA SER A 65 2.93 1.37 -5.40
C SER A 65 2.81 0.03 -4.64
N ALA A 66 3.04 0.02 -3.33
CA ALA A 66 2.87 -1.16 -2.49
C ALA A 66 1.42 -1.67 -2.47
N MET A 67 0.44 -0.77 -2.30
CA MET A 67 -0.98 -1.09 -2.36
C MET A 67 -1.35 -1.73 -3.70
N SER A 68 -0.83 -1.19 -4.81
CA SER A 68 -1.04 -1.75 -6.15
C SER A 68 -0.48 -3.17 -6.28
N THR A 69 0.70 -3.43 -5.68
CA THR A 69 1.31 -4.76 -5.68
C THR A 69 0.49 -5.77 -4.88
N VAL A 70 -0.05 -5.39 -3.70
CA VAL A 70 -0.94 -6.28 -2.92
C VAL A 70 -2.18 -6.64 -3.73
N LEU A 71 -2.86 -5.65 -4.32
CA LEU A 71 -4.04 -5.92 -5.16
C LEU A 71 -3.70 -6.81 -6.36
N SER A 72 -2.53 -6.61 -6.98
CA SER A 72 -2.06 -7.47 -8.07
C SER A 72 -1.89 -8.92 -7.62
N SER A 73 -1.38 -9.18 -6.41
CA SER A 73 -1.21 -10.57 -5.91
C SER A 73 -2.53 -11.31 -5.71
N ILE A 74 -3.66 -10.59 -5.60
CA ILE A 74 -4.98 -11.17 -5.38
C ILE A 74 -5.73 -11.34 -6.70
N TYR A 75 -5.76 -10.28 -7.50
CA TYR A 75 -6.63 -10.22 -8.68
C TYR A 75 -5.91 -10.59 -9.98
N TYR A 76 -4.56 -10.56 -10.02
CA TYR A 76 -3.78 -10.80 -11.23
C TYR A 76 -3.13 -12.21 -11.23
N ASP A 77 -3.98 -13.22 -11.06
CA ASP A 77 -3.57 -14.64 -11.06
C ASP A 77 -3.27 -15.18 -12.48
N THR A 78 -3.96 -14.69 -13.51
CA THR A 78 -3.69 -15.04 -14.92
C THR A 78 -3.61 -13.80 -15.81
N PRO A 79 -2.92 -13.86 -16.97
CA PRO A 79 -2.89 -12.76 -17.94
C PRO A 79 -4.27 -12.18 -18.30
N GLY A 80 -5.31 -13.03 -18.34
CA GLY A 80 -6.68 -12.61 -18.67
C GLY A 80 -7.39 -11.79 -17.57
N LYS A 81 -6.95 -11.89 -16.31
CA LYS A 81 -7.55 -11.16 -15.17
C LYS A 81 -6.99 -9.74 -14.97
N LYS A 82 -6.08 -9.30 -15.85
CA LYS A 82 -5.45 -7.96 -15.83
C LYS A 82 -6.45 -6.81 -15.67
N ILE A 83 -7.59 -6.86 -16.37
CA ILE A 83 -8.60 -5.80 -16.34
C ILE A 83 -9.23 -5.68 -14.95
N ALA A 84 -9.55 -6.81 -14.31
CA ALA A 84 -10.11 -6.83 -12.96
C ALA A 84 -9.10 -6.26 -11.94
N ALA A 85 -7.84 -6.71 -12.02
CA ALA A 85 -6.77 -6.18 -11.17
C ALA A 85 -6.60 -4.66 -11.36
N TYR A 86 -6.64 -4.18 -12.60
CA TYR A 86 -6.51 -2.75 -12.91
C TYR A 86 -7.71 -1.94 -12.42
N GLY A 87 -8.92 -2.51 -12.43
CA GLY A 87 -10.10 -1.90 -11.83
C GLY A 87 -9.90 -1.66 -10.34
N ALA A 88 -9.52 -2.70 -9.59
CA ALA A 88 -9.27 -2.61 -8.15
C ALA A 88 -8.13 -1.62 -7.81
N ILE A 89 -7.03 -1.67 -8.57
CA ILE A 89 -5.89 -0.75 -8.38
C ILE A 89 -6.31 0.69 -8.63
N LYS A 90 -7.04 0.97 -9.71
CA LYS A 90 -7.50 2.33 -10.03
C LYS A 90 -8.44 2.87 -8.96
N ASP A 91 -9.37 2.05 -8.46
CA ASP A 91 -10.26 2.44 -7.36
C ASP A 91 -9.47 2.84 -6.11
N CYS A 92 -8.57 1.97 -5.63
CA CYS A 92 -7.80 2.24 -4.43
C CYS A 92 -6.84 3.44 -4.59
N CYS A 93 -6.20 3.59 -5.76
CA CYS A 93 -5.37 4.75 -6.07
C CYS A 93 -6.20 6.04 -6.13
N GLY A 94 -7.42 5.99 -6.68
CA GLY A 94 -8.37 7.09 -6.70
C GLY A 94 -8.74 7.53 -5.29
N ARG A 95 -9.18 6.59 -4.44
CA ARG A 95 -9.49 6.84 -3.02
C ARG A 95 -8.32 7.49 -2.27
N PHE A 96 -7.08 7.05 -2.54
CA PHE A 96 -5.88 7.66 -1.96
C PHE A 96 -5.69 9.10 -2.46
N GLY A 97 -5.82 9.32 -3.77
CA GLY A 97 -5.72 10.63 -4.39
C GLY A 97 -6.78 11.60 -3.88
N ASP A 98 -8.02 11.15 -3.66
CA ASP A 98 -9.12 11.98 -3.18
C ASP A 98 -8.86 12.53 -1.76
N ILE A 99 -8.33 11.69 -0.87
CA ILE A 99 -8.05 12.10 0.53
C ILE A 99 -6.73 12.85 0.70
N ASN A 100 -5.75 12.63 -0.19
CA ASN A 100 -4.40 13.18 -0.06
C ASN A 100 -4.06 14.27 -1.10
N GLY A 101 -4.90 14.43 -2.12
CA GLY A 101 -4.74 15.39 -3.21
C GLY A 101 -3.80 14.98 -4.33
N SER A 102 -3.04 13.89 -4.19
CA SER A 102 -2.15 13.37 -5.24
C SER A 102 -1.77 11.91 -4.98
N ILE A 103 -1.21 11.25 -5.99
CA ILE A 103 -0.48 9.98 -5.87
C ILE A 103 1.03 10.15 -6.09
N ILE A 104 1.50 11.37 -6.36
CA ILE A 104 2.90 11.68 -6.65
C ILE A 104 3.59 12.12 -5.35
N CYS A 105 4.67 11.44 -5.01
CA CYS A 105 5.44 11.62 -3.78
C CYS A 105 5.95 13.06 -3.63
N ALA A 106 6.44 13.68 -4.72
CA ALA A 106 6.87 15.09 -4.70
C ALA A 106 5.72 16.03 -4.30
N GLU A 107 4.53 15.83 -4.85
CA GLU A 107 3.36 16.66 -4.59
C GLU A 107 2.83 16.46 -3.16
N LEU A 108 2.82 15.21 -2.69
CA LEU A 108 2.41 14.84 -1.33
C LEU A 108 3.35 15.40 -0.25
N LEU A 109 4.64 15.54 -0.56
CA LEU A 109 5.65 16.04 0.36
C LEU A 109 5.98 17.52 0.15
N ALA A 110 5.37 18.17 -0.83
CA ALA A 110 5.47 19.61 -1.04
C ALA A 110 4.92 20.37 0.17
N ASP A 111 5.46 21.57 0.41
CA ASP A 111 5.06 22.40 1.53
C ASP A 111 3.69 23.06 1.28
N THR A 112 2.63 22.29 1.55
CA THR A 112 1.24 22.70 1.38
C THR A 112 0.45 22.43 2.67
N PRO A 113 -0.71 23.08 2.90
CA PRO A 113 -1.55 22.78 4.05
C PRO A 113 -2.07 21.34 4.12
N ARG A 114 -1.98 20.57 3.02
CA ARG A 114 -2.39 19.16 2.96
C ARG A 114 -1.24 18.19 3.29
N ARG A 115 -0.01 18.69 3.41
CA ARG A 115 1.17 17.86 3.66
C ARG A 115 1.00 17.06 4.96
N LYS A 116 1.16 15.75 4.87
CA LYS A 116 1.21 14.85 6.02
C LYS A 116 2.61 14.20 6.14
N PRO A 117 3.02 13.74 7.33
CA PRO A 117 4.17 12.86 7.45
C PRO A 117 3.92 11.54 6.71
N CYS A 118 4.98 10.90 6.18
CA CYS A 118 4.85 9.63 5.45
C CYS A 118 4.06 8.54 6.21
N MET A 119 4.09 8.55 7.54
CA MET A 119 3.31 7.61 8.34
C MET A 119 1.79 7.76 8.14
N ALA A 120 1.28 8.98 8.01
CA ALA A 120 -0.13 9.16 7.73
C ALA A 120 -0.51 8.61 6.35
N TYR A 121 0.34 8.78 5.33
CA TYR A 121 0.12 8.17 4.02
C TYR A 121 0.18 6.64 4.04
N ILE A 122 1.01 6.06 4.91
CA ILE A 122 1.06 4.61 5.14
C ILE A 122 -0.26 4.13 5.74
N GLU A 123 -0.74 4.79 6.80
CA GLU A 123 -2.00 4.45 7.47
C GLU A 123 -3.22 4.62 6.56
N ASP A 124 -3.25 5.68 5.76
CA ASP A 124 -4.26 5.92 4.73
C ASP A 124 -4.29 4.77 3.71
N SER A 125 -3.13 4.37 3.17
CA SER A 125 -3.04 3.25 2.22
C SER A 125 -3.47 1.91 2.84
N ILE A 126 -3.06 1.62 4.08
CA ILE A 126 -3.46 0.40 4.79
C ILE A 126 -4.97 0.39 5.03
N THR A 127 -5.55 1.52 5.42
CA THR A 127 -6.98 1.64 5.68
C THR A 127 -7.79 1.43 4.40
N ILE A 128 -7.38 2.06 3.29
CA ILE A 128 -8.03 1.88 1.98
C ILE A 128 -7.98 0.41 1.57
N LEU A 129 -6.80 -0.20 1.64
CA LEU A 129 -6.60 -1.58 1.22
C LEU A 129 -7.37 -2.56 2.11
N HIS A 130 -7.31 -2.41 3.42
CA HIS A 130 -8.07 -3.23 4.37
C HIS A 130 -9.57 -3.16 4.07
N LYS A 131 -10.12 -1.96 3.93
CA LYS A 131 -11.54 -1.76 3.61
C LYS A 131 -11.91 -2.41 2.29
N HIS A 132 -11.12 -2.20 1.24
CA HIS A 132 -11.35 -2.83 -0.06
C HIS A 132 -11.42 -4.36 0.04
N LEU A 133 -10.50 -4.97 0.80
CA LEU A 133 -10.47 -6.42 0.99
C LEU A 133 -11.63 -6.94 1.86
N THR A 134 -12.09 -6.18 2.86
CA THR A 134 -13.24 -6.57 3.68
C THR A 134 -14.58 -6.34 2.98
N GLU A 135 -14.68 -5.31 2.14
CA GLU A 135 -15.90 -4.96 1.39
C GLU A 135 -16.08 -5.88 0.17
N CYS A 136 -15.00 -6.21 -0.53
CA CYS A 136 -15.02 -7.04 -1.74
C CYS A 136 -14.74 -8.53 -1.48
N GLY A 137 -14.29 -8.91 -0.27
CA GLY A 137 -13.95 -10.29 0.12
C GLY A 137 -15.16 -11.24 0.32
N GLY A 138 -16.38 -10.75 0.13
CA GLY A 138 -17.62 -11.54 0.15
C GLY A 138 -18.12 -11.99 -1.23
N CYS A 139 -17.29 -11.96 -2.27
CA CYS A 139 -17.64 -12.37 -3.64
C CYS A 139 -17.01 -13.72 -4.00
#